data_AF-A0A645BSP3-F1
#
_entry.id   AF-A0A645BSP3-F1
#
_cell.length_a   1.000
_cell.length_b   1.000
_cell.length_c   1.000
_cell.angle_alpha   90.00
_cell.angle_beta   90.00
_cell.angle_gamma   90.00
#
_symmetry.space_group_name_H-M   'P 1'
#
loop_
_entity.id
_entity.type
_entity.pdbx_description
1 polymer ?
#
loop_
_entity_poly.entity_id
_entity_poly.type
_entity_poly.pdbx_seq_one_letter_code
_entity_poly.pdbx_strand_id
1 'polypeptide(L)'
;MDGQELLLYSPQGLTAEREQYQNIHQTVYLPLTKEWQIASENELVEMDWGFEFYAPQTFETADERRILYGWMGVMPPEKEQAQPTVAEKWVHCLTIPRELNFHEGRLYQRPIRELQQLRGEESTFG
;
A
#
# COMPACT_ATOMS: atom_id res chain seq x y z
N MET A 1 1.05 -13.28 8.99
CA MET A 1 -0.40 -13.02 9.16
C MET A 1 -1.10 -14.34 8.95
N ASP A 2 -1.87 -14.83 9.92
CA ASP A 2 -2.57 -16.13 9.86
C ASP A 2 -1.67 -17.33 9.48
N GLY A 3 -0.44 -17.36 10.02
CA GLY A 3 0.55 -18.40 9.74
C GLY A 3 1.25 -18.32 8.37
N GLN A 4 0.86 -17.37 7.53
CA GLN A 4 1.52 -17.06 6.26
C GLN A 4 2.53 -15.91 6.44
N GLU A 5 3.75 -16.10 5.93
CA GLU A 5 4.77 -15.06 5.81
C GLU A 5 4.70 -14.46 4.40
N LEU A 6 4.73 -13.12 4.32
CA LEU A 6 4.70 -12.39 3.06
C LEU A 6 5.92 -11.48 2.98
N LEU A 7 6.55 -11.40 1.81
CA LEU A 7 7.52 -10.37 1.51
C LEU A 7 6.79 -9.19 0.88
N LEU A 8 6.92 -8.01 1.47
CA LEU A 8 6.44 -6.73 0.96
C LEU A 8 7.66 -5.89 0.58
N TYR A 9 7.73 -5.43 -0.67
CA TYR A 9 8.86 -4.64 -1.13
C TYR A 9 8.49 -3.77 -2.35
N SER A 10 9.41 -2.86 -2.68
CA SER A 10 9.20 -1.85 -3.72
C SER A 10 10.21 -2.01 -4.86
N PRO A 11 10.02 -2.98 -5.78
CA PRO A 11 10.94 -3.21 -6.90
C PRO A 11 10.97 -1.99 -7.84
N GLN A 12 12.17 -1.68 -8.32
CA GLN A 12 12.38 -0.71 -9.39
C GLN A 12 12.68 -1.44 -10.70
N GLY A 13 12.16 -0.92 -11.81
CA GLY A 13 12.40 -1.46 -13.16
C GLY A 13 11.38 -2.48 -13.66
N LEU A 14 10.23 -2.63 -12.99
CA LEU A 14 9.11 -3.41 -13.56
C LEU A 14 8.56 -2.72 -14.81
N THR A 15 8.27 -3.52 -15.84
CA THR A 15 7.61 -3.05 -17.06
C THR A 15 6.12 -2.91 -16.81
N ALA A 16 5.55 -1.77 -17.17
CA ALA A 16 4.10 -1.58 -17.13
C ALA A 16 3.39 -2.59 -18.03
N GLU A 17 2.32 -3.19 -17.53
CA GLU A 17 1.44 -4.07 -18.29
C GLU A 17 0.19 -3.31 -18.74
N ARG A 18 -0.87 -3.99 -19.18
CA ARG A 18 -2.08 -3.30 -19.68
C ARG A 18 -2.77 -2.48 -18.59
N GLU A 19 -2.94 -3.06 -17.40
CA GLU A 19 -3.69 -2.47 -16.29
C GLU A 19 -2.90 -2.50 -14.97
N GLN A 20 -1.73 -3.14 -14.97
CA GLN A 20 -0.87 -3.31 -13.80
C GLN A 20 0.44 -2.56 -13.98
N TYR A 21 1.09 -2.24 -12.88
CA TYR A 21 2.43 -1.67 -12.82
C TYR A 21 2.55 -0.33 -13.53
N GLN A 22 1.52 0.52 -13.44
CA GLN A 22 1.42 1.79 -14.17
C GLN A 22 2.23 2.94 -13.53
N ASN A 23 2.51 2.88 -12.23
CA ASN A 23 3.39 3.85 -11.56
C ASN A 23 4.86 3.72 -12.05
N ILE A 24 5.71 4.72 -11.80
CA ILE A 24 7.12 4.63 -12.21
C ILE A 24 7.91 3.57 -11.41
N HIS A 25 7.47 3.30 -10.18
CA HIS A 25 7.97 2.24 -9.31
C HIS A 25 6.79 1.63 -8.56
N GLN A 26 6.83 0.32 -8.34
CA GLN A 26 5.72 -0.41 -7.76
C GLN A 26 6.00 -0.82 -6.33
N THR A 27 4.92 -1.08 -5.60
CA THR A 27 4.99 -1.86 -4.37
C THR A 27 4.16 -3.12 -4.53
N VAL A 28 4.78 -4.24 -4.27
CA VAL A 28 4.20 -5.58 -4.44
C VAL A 28 4.37 -6.40 -3.17
N TYR A 29 3.54 -7.43 -3.03
CA TYR A 29 3.75 -8.50 -2.07
C TYR A 29 3.78 -9.86 -2.75
N LEU A 30 4.42 -10.83 -2.11
CA LEU A 30 4.41 -12.24 -2.50
C LEU A 30 4.47 -13.16 -1.27
N PRO A 31 3.96 -14.40 -1.36
CA PRO A 31 4.07 -15.38 -0.27
C PRO A 31 5.47 -16.00 -0.16
N LEU A 32 5.90 -16.22 1.07
CA LEU A 32 7.12 -16.95 1.41
C LEU A 32 6.81 -18.37 1.89
N THR A 33 7.78 -19.27 1.69
CA THR A 33 7.82 -20.57 2.37
C THR A 33 8.22 -20.40 3.84
N LYS A 34 8.09 -21.46 4.64
CA LYS A 34 8.51 -21.46 6.05
C LYS A 34 10.02 -21.26 6.22
N GLU A 35 10.78 -21.57 5.17
CA GLU A 35 12.23 -21.38 5.08
C GLU A 35 12.61 -20.01 4.49
N TRP A 36 11.65 -19.07 4.42
CA TRP A 36 11.85 -17.71 3.92
C TRP A 36 12.26 -17.62 2.45
N GLN A 37 11.85 -18.61 1.64
CA GLN A 37 12.08 -18.61 0.20
C GLN A 37 10.85 -18.06 -0.53
N ILE A 38 11.05 -17.43 -1.69
CA ILE A 38 9.95 -17.02 -2.56
C ILE A 38 9.20 -18.27 -3.01
N ALA A 39 7.92 -18.38 -2.67
CA ALA A 39 7.14 -19.56 -3.01
C ALA A 39 6.83 -19.64 -4.51
N SER A 40 6.63 -18.48 -5.15
CA SER A 40 6.42 -18.35 -6.60
C SER A 40 6.80 -16.94 -7.06
N GLU A 41 7.75 -16.84 -7.99
CA GLU A 41 8.16 -15.54 -8.58
C GLU A 41 7.10 -14.95 -9.52
N ASN A 42 6.17 -15.78 -10.01
CA ASN A 42 5.08 -15.35 -10.90
C ASN A 42 3.87 -14.77 -10.13
N GLU A 43 3.96 -14.65 -8.81
CA GLU A 43 2.88 -14.16 -7.92
C GLU A 43 3.22 -12.80 -7.32
N LEU A 44 3.77 -11.89 -8.14
CA LEU A 44 3.88 -10.49 -7.75
C LEU A 44 2.48 -9.87 -7.77
N VAL A 45 2.01 -9.41 -6.60
CA VAL A 45 0.70 -8.77 -6.48
C VAL A 45 0.89 -7.33 -6.05
N GLU A 46 0.37 -6.39 -6.84
CA GLU A 46 0.38 -4.97 -6.48
C GLU A 46 -0.38 -4.71 -5.19
N MET A 47 0.23 -3.90 -4.32
CA MET A 47 -0.37 -3.50 -3.05
C MET A 47 -1.46 -2.44 -3.22
N ASP A 48 -1.35 -1.59 -4.24
CA ASP A 48 -2.28 -0.49 -4.44
C ASP A 48 -2.34 -0.18 -5.94
N TRP A 49 -3.55 -0.16 -6.48
CA TRP A 49 -3.81 0.10 -7.90
C TRP A 49 -4.06 1.60 -8.17
N GLY A 50 -3.89 2.44 -7.15
CA GLY A 50 -3.93 3.89 -7.27
C GLY A 50 -2.71 4.47 -7.97
N PHE A 51 -2.81 5.76 -8.29
CA PHE A 51 -1.79 6.48 -9.05
C PHE A 51 -0.54 6.85 -8.21
N GLU A 52 -0.65 6.84 -6.89
CA GLU A 52 0.42 7.29 -5.99
C GLU A 52 0.46 6.44 -4.71
N PHE A 53 1.26 5.38 -4.70
CA PHE A 53 1.54 4.56 -3.53
C PHE A 53 2.92 3.91 -3.62
N TYR A 54 3.80 4.18 -2.66
CA TYR A 54 5.15 3.64 -2.65
C TYR A 54 5.74 3.51 -1.25
N ALA A 55 6.85 2.76 -1.14
CA ALA A 55 7.66 2.60 0.07
C ALA A 55 6.86 2.38 1.37
N PRO A 56 5.88 1.45 1.40
CA PRO A 56 5.15 1.21 2.62
C PRO A 56 6.00 0.53 3.68
N GLN A 57 5.64 0.81 4.93
CA GLN A 57 6.18 0.12 6.09
C GLN A 57 5.03 -0.44 6.93
N THR A 58 5.27 -1.61 7.53
CA THR A 58 4.33 -2.22 8.46
C THR A 58 4.91 -2.36 9.85
N PHE A 59 4.04 -2.36 10.85
CA PHE A 59 4.37 -2.65 12.24
C PHE A 59 3.26 -3.47 12.89
N GLU A 60 3.62 -4.21 13.93
CA GLU A 60 2.67 -4.97 14.74
C GLU A 60 2.28 -4.16 15.97
N THR A 61 0.98 -4.11 16.27
CA THR A 61 0.45 -3.48 17.47
C THR A 61 0.41 -4.47 18.64
N ALA A 62 0.23 -3.96 19.86
CA ALA A 62 0.10 -4.80 21.05
C ALA A 62 -1.16 -5.71 21.04
N ASP A 63 -2.17 -5.37 20.24
CA ASP A 63 -3.35 -6.19 19.99
C ASP A 63 -3.22 -7.05 18.73
N GLU A 64 -1.98 -7.37 18.34
CA GLU A 64 -1.62 -8.34 17.29
C GLU A 64 -2.10 -7.98 15.88
N ARG A 65 -2.36 -6.69 15.63
CA ARG A 65 -2.72 -6.19 14.29
C ARG A 65 -1.49 -5.79 13.51
N ARG A 66 -1.48 -6.07 12.22
CA ARG A 66 -0.47 -5.59 11.29
C ARG A 66 -0.95 -4.30 10.63
N ILE A 67 -0.35 -3.17 10.96
CA ILE A 67 -0.72 -1.85 10.43
C ILE A 67 0.28 -1.42 9.37
N LEU A 68 -0.22 -0.82 8.30
CA LEU A 68 0.53 -0.32 7.16
C LEU A 68 0.29 1.19 6.96
N TYR A 69 1.37 1.90 6.65
CA TYR A 69 1.34 3.21 5.99
C TYR A 69 2.15 3.13 4.70
N GLY A 70 1.67 3.80 3.65
CA GLY A 70 2.41 4.03 2.42
C GLY A 70 2.66 5.51 2.16
N TRP A 71 3.68 5.81 1.38
CA TRP A 71 3.93 7.16 0.87
C TRP A 71 3.09 7.39 -0.39
N MET A 72 2.26 8.44 -0.38
CA MET A 72 1.56 8.92 -1.57
C MET A 72 2.48 9.88 -2.32
N GLY A 73 3.41 9.28 -3.08
CA GLY A 73 4.37 10.02 -3.90
C GLY A 73 5.22 9.04 -4.72
N VAL A 74 4.85 8.84 -5.99
CA VAL A 74 5.63 8.01 -6.92
C VAL A 74 5.35 8.44 -8.34
N MET A 75 5.99 9.54 -8.72
CA MET A 75 5.80 10.16 -10.02
C MET A 75 7.15 10.62 -10.60
N PRO A 76 7.25 10.79 -11.93
CA PRO A 76 8.43 11.39 -12.52
C PRO A 76 8.72 12.78 -11.94
N PRO A 77 10.00 13.19 -11.85
CA PRO A 77 10.38 14.50 -11.30
C PRO A 77 9.65 15.69 -11.96
N GLU A 78 9.37 15.62 -13.26
CA GLU A 78 8.63 16.68 -13.97
C GLU A 78 7.17 16.79 -13.50
N LYS A 79 6.53 15.69 -13.12
CA LYS A 79 5.16 15.70 -12.58
C LYS A 79 5.16 16.18 -11.13
N GLU A 80 6.17 15.78 -10.35
CA GLU A 80 6.32 16.19 -8.96
C GLU A 80 6.46 17.72 -8.85
N GLN A 81 7.30 18.32 -9.69
CA GLN A 81 7.48 19.78 -9.74
C GLN A 81 6.21 20.53 -10.19
N ALA A 82 5.32 19.86 -10.91
CA ALA A 82 4.06 20.43 -11.39
C ALA A 82 2.89 20.28 -10.38
N GLN A 83 3.10 19.59 -9.24
CA GLN A 83 2.05 19.44 -8.23
C GLN A 83 1.65 20.81 -7.67
N PRO A 84 0.34 21.14 -7.59
CA PRO A 84 -0.12 22.44 -7.09
C PRO A 84 0.39 22.79 -5.68
N THR A 85 0.57 21.77 -4.83
CA THR A 85 1.03 21.90 -3.44
C THR A 85 2.46 22.41 -3.33
N VAL A 86 3.28 22.28 -4.39
CA VAL A 86 4.63 22.84 -4.44
C VAL A 86 4.61 24.36 -4.25
N ALA A 87 3.62 25.06 -4.82
CA ALA A 87 3.43 26.50 -4.60
C ALA A 87 3.12 26.83 -3.13
N GLU A 88 2.48 25.89 -2.41
CA GLU A 88 2.19 25.93 -0.98
C GLU A 88 3.34 25.41 -0.11
N LYS A 89 4.51 25.12 -0.70
CA LYS A 89 5.75 24.70 -0.04
C LYS A 89 5.69 23.35 0.65
N TRP A 90 4.82 22.44 0.20
CA TRP A 90 4.80 21.05 0.65
C TRP A 90 4.46 20.12 -0.51
N VAL A 91 4.83 18.85 -0.41
CA VAL A 91 4.50 17.84 -1.41
C VAL A 91 4.38 16.48 -0.74
N HIS A 92 3.47 15.66 -1.27
CA HIS A 92 3.11 14.32 -0.80
C HIS A 92 2.44 14.27 0.57
N CYS A 93 1.93 13.09 0.91
CA CYS A 93 1.48 12.75 2.26
C CYS A 93 1.64 11.23 2.47
N LEU A 94 1.33 10.76 3.67
CA LEU A 94 1.13 9.33 3.90
C LEU A 94 -0.32 8.95 3.58
N THR A 95 -0.54 7.70 3.21
CA THR A 95 -1.88 7.12 3.22
C THR A 95 -2.48 7.16 4.61
N ILE A 96 -3.80 6.98 4.71
CA ILE A 96 -4.39 6.56 5.98
C ILE A 96 -3.80 5.23 6.46
N PRO A 97 -3.78 4.96 7.78
CA PRO A 97 -3.39 3.66 8.30
C PRO A 97 -4.34 2.56 7.82
N ARG A 98 -3.76 1.46 7.34
CA ARG A 98 -4.49 0.28 6.89
C ARG A 98 -4.14 -0.92 7.75
N GLU A 99 -5.13 -1.65 8.21
CA GLU A 99 -4.97 -2.96 8.82
C GLU A 99 -4.84 -4.02 7.73
N LEU A 100 -3.82 -4.87 7.85
CA LEU A 100 -3.53 -5.96 6.92
C LEU A 100 -4.02 -7.29 7.49
N ASN A 101 -4.74 -8.04 6.69
CA ASN A 101 -5.25 -9.38 7.03
C ASN A 101 -5.02 -10.30 5.82
N PHE A 102 -4.54 -11.52 6.01
CA PHE A 102 -4.35 -12.47 4.91
C PHE A 102 -5.46 -13.51 4.93
N HIS A 103 -6.30 -13.54 3.90
CA HIS A 103 -7.48 -14.39 3.85
C HIS A 103 -7.66 -14.99 2.46
N GLU A 104 -7.97 -16.29 2.37
CA GLU A 104 -8.20 -17.00 1.11
C GLU A 104 -7.09 -16.77 0.06
N GLY A 105 -5.83 -16.77 0.49
CA GLY A 105 -4.66 -16.60 -0.38
C GLY A 105 -4.42 -15.15 -0.85
N ARG A 106 -5.12 -14.16 -0.28
CA ARG A 106 -4.97 -12.75 -0.66
C ARG A 106 -4.76 -11.84 0.54
N LEU A 107 -4.01 -10.77 0.32
CA LEU A 107 -3.84 -9.72 1.31
C LEU A 107 -4.99 -8.71 1.21
N TYR A 108 -5.75 -8.60 2.29
CA TYR A 108 -6.79 -7.60 2.45
C TYR A 108 -6.24 -6.39 3.21
N GLN A 109 -6.68 -5.20 2.80
CA GLN A 109 -6.36 -3.93 3.43
C GLN A 109 -7.66 -3.24 3.82
N ARG A 110 -7.79 -2.81 5.07
CA ARG A 110 -8.94 -2.05 5.56
C ARG A 110 -8.48 -0.81 6.31
N PRO A 111 -9.14 0.35 6.20
CA PRO A 111 -8.91 1.45 7.14
C PRO A 111 -9.00 0.93 8.57
N ILE A 112 -8.07 1.32 9.44
CA ILE A 112 -8.14 0.90 10.86
C ILE A 112 -9.42 1.42 11.51
N ARG A 113 -9.95 0.67 12.47
CA ARG A 113 -11.20 1.00 13.17
C ARG A 113 -11.14 2.36 13.89
N GLU A 114 -9.97 2.80 14.32
CA GLU A 114 -9.76 4.07 15.02
C GLU A 114 -10.14 5.28 14.16
N LEU A 115 -10.03 5.18 12.82
CA LEU A 115 -10.44 6.25 11.90
C LEU A 115 -11.94 6.54 11.96
N GLN A 116 -12.76 5.63 12.51
CA GLN A 116 -14.18 5.89 12.72
C GLN A 116 -14.42 7.07 13.68
N GLN A 117 -13.46 7.36 14.58
CA GLN A 117 -13.53 8.51 15.49
C GLN A 117 -13.41 9.86 14.78
N LEU A 118 -12.92 9.88 13.53
CA LEU A 118 -12.81 11.09 12.71
C LEU A 118 -14.10 11.40 11.93
N ARG A 119 -15.11 10.53 11.99
CA ARG A 119 -16.39 10.75 11.32
C ARG A 119 -17.16 11.89 12.01
N GLY A 120 -17.73 12.77 11.20
CA GLY A 120 -18.67 13.81 11.65
C GLY A 120 -20.11 13.31 11.68
N GLU A 121 -21.05 14.24 11.50
CA GLU A 121 -22.49 13.92 11.47
C GLU A 121 -22.85 12.97 10.31
N GLU A 122 -23.65 11.94 10.60
CA GLU A 122 -24.17 11.01 9.62
C GLU A 122 -25.30 11.67 8.81
N SER A 123 -25.26 11.50 7.48
CA SER A 123 -26.31 11.95 6.58
C SER A 123 -26.87 10.77 5.80
N THR A 124 -28.21 10.66 5.76
CA THR A 124 -28.92 9.63 5.00
C THR A 124 -29.53 10.26 3.75
N PHE A 125 -29.27 9.67 2.59
CA PHE A 125 -29.88 10.06 1.32
C PHE A 125 -30.91 9.00 0.93
N GLY A 126 -32.16 9.43 0.72
CA GLY A 126 -33.28 8.59 0.26
C GLY A 126 -33.47 8.61 -1.24
#